data_AF-A0A6P5Y456-F1
#
_entry.id   AF-A0A6P5Y456-F1
#
_cell.length_a   1.000
_cell.length_b   1.000
_cell.length_c   1.000
_cell.angle_alpha   90.00
_cell.angle_beta   90.00
_cell.angle_gamma   90.00
#
_symmetry.space_group_name_H-M   'P 1'
#
loop_
_entity.id
_entity.type
_entity.pdbx_description
1 polymer ?
#
loop_
_entity_poly.entity_id
_entity_poly.type
_entity_poly.pdbx_seq_one_letter_code
_entity_poly.pdbx_strand_id
1 'polypeptide(L)'
;MKNGVGFLNFLHHDLLIKILTSLDDPSDLVRFSAVSLSCRHFVITNGLCKRLCLRMFPQLSRVDHVNELGGTAKRHAEAGSSNFMEWEALEREHRVYALLARYCLSSAVGNCISEAIMASSTDNYPQESIDNTLEPRDRVAWRASYWSSKGQRNPAAPERLTYKLVGDLCVVTEIKIKPFQAYFHIGYPIYSAKSVRFRMGHIKSSMENHVDDSYQDSGNDKFVWTYTSQEFPMAQENHLQCFKLPDPILCIGGILQIELLERVQGCWNGLFYICVSNVQAMGRPLSPAFGIQILEPPEKFVLEALSHAQPTLPEQTSSESSLQMRVKDLEQIVNSLLAYVDEVEENGFGWDTDTEESDADEEGEDGIE
;
A
#
# COMPACT_ATOMS: atom_id res chain seq x y z
N MET A 1 36.32 23.79 40.24
CA MET A 1 34.93 23.29 40.08
C MET A 1 34.95 21.79 40.29
N LYS A 2 34.08 21.26 41.16
CA LYS A 2 34.02 19.83 41.49
C LYS A 2 33.59 19.04 40.25
N ASN A 3 34.36 18.01 39.90
CA ASN A 3 34.00 17.01 38.88
C ASN A 3 32.68 16.36 39.29
N GLY A 4 31.58 16.77 38.67
CA GLY A 4 30.29 16.12 38.85
C GLY A 4 30.40 14.68 38.38
N VAL A 5 30.14 13.72 39.28
CA VAL A 5 30.02 12.31 38.92
C VAL A 5 28.91 12.21 37.88
N GLY A 6 29.21 11.73 36.67
CA GLY A 6 28.21 11.64 35.60
C GLY A 6 27.10 10.64 35.94
N PHE A 7 25.88 10.89 35.47
CA PHE A 7 24.71 10.00 35.67
C PHE A 7 25.01 8.52 35.38
N LEU A 8 25.84 8.25 34.36
CA LEU A 8 26.28 6.90 33.96
C LEU A 8 27.07 6.15 35.05
N ASN A 9 27.66 6.86 36.01
CA ASN A 9 28.46 6.27 37.08
C ASN A 9 27.61 5.92 38.32
N PHE A 10 26.34 6.30 38.37
CA PHE A 10 25.46 6.03 39.51
C PHE A 10 24.69 4.71 39.38
N LEU A 11 24.59 4.14 38.18
CA LEU A 11 23.83 2.91 37.91
C LEU A 11 24.70 1.90 37.17
N HIS A 12 24.48 0.61 37.44
CA HIS A 12 25.14 -0.47 36.70
C HIS A 12 24.78 -0.38 35.21
N HIS A 13 25.74 -0.64 34.32
CA HIS A 13 25.52 -0.54 32.86
C HIS A 13 24.34 -1.38 32.38
N ASP A 14 24.17 -2.61 32.88
CA ASP A 14 23.03 -3.45 32.52
C ASP A 14 21.68 -2.84 32.90
N LEU A 15 21.63 -2.14 34.03
CA LEU A 15 20.42 -1.48 34.48
C LEU A 15 20.11 -0.25 33.60
N LEU A 16 21.13 0.53 33.25
CA LEU A 16 21.00 1.65 32.32
C LEU A 16 20.51 1.19 30.94
N ILE A 17 21.08 0.10 30.40
CA ILE A 17 20.62 -0.47 29.13
C ILE A 17 19.14 -0.83 29.24
N LYS A 18 18.74 -1.57 30.28
CA LYS A 18 17.32 -1.96 30.47
C LYS A 18 16.39 -0.74 30.50
N ILE A 19 16.73 0.28 31.30
CA ILE A 19 15.94 1.52 31.43
C ILE A 19 15.84 2.24 30.08
N LEU A 20 16.94 2.36 29.34
CA LEU A 20 16.95 3.08 28.08
C LEU A 20 16.26 2.29 26.95
N THR A 21 16.33 0.96 26.97
CA THR A 21 15.61 0.11 26.01
C THR A 21 14.12 -0.01 26.29
N SER A 22 13.65 0.36 27.49
CA SER A 22 12.22 0.43 27.80
C SER A 22 11.57 1.76 27.36
N LEU A 23 12.35 2.72 26.85
CA LEU A 23 11.81 3.96 26.30
C LEU A 23 11.09 3.69 24.98
N ASP A 24 9.86 4.18 24.84
CA ASP A 24 9.04 4.00 23.64
C ASP A 24 9.25 5.10 22.59
N ASP A 25 9.59 6.33 23.00
CA ASP A 25 9.88 7.43 22.08
C ASP A 25 11.38 7.44 21.71
N PRO A 26 11.75 7.24 20.44
CA PRO A 26 13.14 7.34 19.98
C PRO A 26 13.75 8.72 20.23
N SER A 27 12.91 9.77 20.33
CA SER A 27 13.37 11.12 20.65
C SER A 27 14.00 11.18 22.04
N ASP A 28 13.59 10.31 22.98
CA ASP A 28 14.19 10.27 24.32
C ASP A 28 15.62 9.74 24.31
N LEU A 29 15.91 8.74 23.47
CA LEU A 29 17.28 8.26 23.26
C LEU A 29 18.17 9.33 22.61
N VAL A 30 17.62 10.09 21.66
CA VAL A 30 18.34 11.21 21.02
C VAL A 30 18.56 12.37 21.99
N ARG A 31 17.57 12.70 22.83
CA ARG A 31 17.73 13.70 23.89
C ARG A 31 18.78 13.26 24.91
N PHE A 32 18.75 11.99 25.33
CA PHE A 32 19.73 11.43 26.26
C PHE A 32 21.15 11.47 25.66
N SER A 33 21.31 11.13 24.38
CA SER A 33 22.62 11.21 23.70
C SER A 33 23.14 12.65 23.60
N ALA A 34 22.25 13.65 23.55
CA ALA A 34 22.63 15.07 23.53
C ALA A 34 23.09 15.63 24.90
N VAL A 35 22.85 14.92 26.02
CA VAL A 35 23.19 15.40 27.38
C VAL A 35 24.70 15.54 27.58
N SER A 36 25.50 14.58 27.10
CA SER A 36 26.96 14.62 27.19
C SER A 36 27.61 13.67 26.18
N LEU A 37 28.91 13.89 25.92
CA LEU A 37 29.71 12.98 25.08
C LEU A 37 29.70 11.55 25.62
N SER A 38 29.72 11.36 26.95
CA SER A 38 29.65 10.03 27.56
C SER A 38 28.29 9.37 27.33
N CYS A 39 27.18 10.11 27.40
CA CYS A 39 25.84 9.59 27.12
C CYS A 39 25.73 9.20 25.64
N ARG A 40 26.18 10.08 24.73
CA ARG A 40 26.27 9.77 23.30
C ARG A 40 27.05 8.49 23.05
N HIS A 41 28.24 8.37 23.63
CA HIS A 41 29.07 7.19 23.47
C HIS A 41 28.37 5.94 23.99
N PHE A 42 27.73 6.02 25.15
CA PHE A 42 26.97 4.90 25.72
C PHE A 42 25.82 4.44 24.82
N VAL A 43 25.03 5.36 24.25
CA VAL A 43 23.92 5.02 23.34
C VAL A 43 24.42 4.31 22.08
N ILE A 44 25.50 4.84 21.48
CA ILE A 44 26.06 4.34 20.23
C ILE A 44 26.71 2.97 20.42
N THR A 45 27.62 2.83 21.40
CA THR A 45 28.32 1.56 21.68
C THR A 45 27.34 0.43 22.01
N ASN A 46 26.22 0.74 22.66
CA ASN A 46 25.21 -0.28 23.01
C ASN A 46 24.13 -0.48 21.94
N GLY A 47 24.17 0.28 20.83
CA GLY A 47 23.22 0.16 19.72
C GLY A 47 21.76 0.39 20.12
N LEU A 48 21.49 1.30 21.06
CA LEU A 48 20.16 1.39 21.69
C LEU A 48 19.06 1.79 20.70
N CYS A 49 19.36 2.66 19.73
CA CYS A 49 18.40 3.02 18.68
C CYS A 49 18.05 1.82 17.78
N LYS A 50 19.03 0.98 17.42
CA LYS A 50 18.78 -0.27 16.69
C LYS A 50 17.88 -1.20 17.48
N ARG A 51 18.16 -1.39 18.77
CA ARG A 51 17.34 -2.23 19.67
C ARG A 51 15.91 -1.72 19.78
N LEU A 52 15.72 -0.41 19.89
CA LEU A 52 14.40 0.20 19.89
C LEU A 52 13.65 -0.08 18.58
N CYS A 53 14.28 0.15 17.42
CA CYS A 53 13.67 -0.15 16.13
C CYS A 53 13.29 -1.62 15.97
N LEU A 54 14.16 -2.55 16.39
CA LEU A 54 13.87 -3.99 16.35
C LEU A 54 12.71 -4.40 17.25
N ARG A 55 12.54 -3.72 18.39
CA ARG A 55 11.39 -3.93 19.29
C ARG A 55 10.10 -3.42 18.66
N MET A 56 10.14 -2.26 18.00
CA MET A 56 8.99 -1.68 17.31
C MET A 56 8.62 -2.48 16.06
N PHE A 57 9.62 -2.93 15.31
CA PHE A 57 9.48 -3.60 14.01
C PHE A 57 10.42 -4.82 13.92
N PRO A 58 9.97 -6.00 14.35
CA PRO A 58 10.77 -7.24 14.30
C PRO A 58 11.28 -7.61 12.89
N GLN A 59 10.63 -7.09 11.85
CA GLN A 59 11.00 -7.28 10.44
C GLN A 59 12.42 -6.76 10.15
N LEU A 60 12.91 -5.79 10.92
CA LEU A 60 14.27 -5.24 10.80
C LEU A 60 15.38 -6.23 11.17
N SER A 61 15.06 -7.37 11.80
CA SER A 61 16.05 -8.42 12.11
C SER A 61 16.72 -9.00 10.85
N ARG A 62 16.11 -8.81 9.67
CA ARG A 62 16.62 -9.22 8.37
C ARG A 62 17.59 -8.22 7.74
N VAL A 63 17.76 -7.04 8.33
CA VAL A 63 18.72 -6.03 7.84
C VAL A 63 20.14 -6.51 8.16
N ASP A 64 20.97 -6.68 7.13
CA ASP A 64 22.36 -7.08 7.27
C ASP A 64 23.21 -5.90 7.78
N HIS A 65 23.15 -4.78 7.06
CA HIS A 65 23.86 -3.55 7.37
C HIS A 65 23.10 -2.33 6.84
N VAL A 66 23.57 -1.15 7.22
CA VAL A 66 23.01 0.13 6.80
C VAL A 66 23.96 0.86 5.85
N ASN A 67 23.38 1.56 4.87
CA ASN A 67 24.09 2.46 3.97
C ASN A 67 23.53 3.88 4.10
N GLU A 68 24.39 4.89 3.96
CA GLU A 68 24.03 6.30 4.09
C GLU A 68 24.53 7.02 2.83
N LEU A 69 23.65 7.27 1.86
CA LEU A 69 24.01 7.83 0.54
C LEU A 69 24.08 9.37 0.54
N GLY A 70 23.48 10.04 1.53
CA GLY A 70 23.35 11.51 1.58
C GLY A 70 24.43 12.27 2.36
N GLY A 71 25.47 11.60 2.87
CA GLY A 71 26.55 12.26 3.60
C GLY A 71 27.61 12.83 2.66
N THR A 72 28.14 14.04 2.94
CA THR A 72 29.39 14.53 2.34
C THR A 72 30.44 13.44 2.50
N ALA A 73 30.73 12.73 1.41
CA ALA A 73 31.84 11.83 1.32
C ALA A 73 33.12 12.67 1.42
N LYS A 74 33.55 12.98 2.64
CA LYS A 74 34.97 13.19 2.90
C LYS A 74 35.63 11.81 2.75
N ARG A 75 35.80 11.38 1.50
CA ARG A 75 36.82 10.41 1.14
C ARG A 75 38.17 11.09 1.37
N HIS A 76 38.63 11.11 2.61
CA HIS A 76 40.05 10.95 2.83
C HIS A 76 40.26 9.45 3.03
N ALA A 77 40.69 8.79 1.96
CA ALA A 77 41.30 7.48 2.04
C ALA A 77 42.66 7.64 2.74
N GLU A 78 42.64 7.96 4.03
CA GLU A 78 43.78 7.78 4.90
C GLU A 78 43.57 6.45 5.60
N ALA A 79 44.63 5.64 5.65
CA ALA A 79 44.65 4.33 6.29
C ALA A 79 44.29 4.47 7.78
N GLY A 80 42.99 4.40 8.08
CA GLY A 80 42.46 4.50 9.42
C GLY A 80 42.78 3.25 10.24
N SER A 81 43.04 3.45 11.53
CA SER A 81 43.05 2.36 12.51
C SER A 81 41.71 1.62 12.50
N SER A 82 41.72 0.30 12.71
CA SER A 82 40.51 -0.54 12.78
C SER A 82 39.44 0.02 13.73
N ASN A 83 39.87 0.60 14.87
CA ASN A 83 38.96 1.16 15.88
C ASN A 83 38.23 2.41 15.39
N PHE A 84 38.85 3.21 14.51
CA PHE A 84 38.23 4.40 13.94
C PHE A 84 37.11 4.01 12.95
N MET A 85 37.38 3.03 12.08
CA MET A 85 36.38 2.51 11.14
C MET A 85 35.20 1.83 11.86
N GLU A 86 35.47 1.11 12.96
CA GLU A 86 34.42 0.49 13.77
C GLU A 86 33.53 1.53 14.45
N TRP A 87 34.12 2.58 15.03
CA TRP A 87 33.37 3.68 15.62
C TRP A 87 32.50 4.41 14.59
N GLU A 88 33.06 4.73 13.41
CA GLU A 88 32.31 5.37 12.32
C GLU A 88 31.12 4.51 11.86
N ALA A 89 31.29 3.19 11.78
CA ALA A 89 30.21 2.27 11.46
C ALA A 89 29.09 2.30 12.51
N LEU A 90 29.44 2.30 13.81
CA LEU A 90 28.46 2.41 14.90
C LEU A 90 27.75 3.78 14.91
N GLU A 91 28.46 4.87 14.63
CA GLU A 91 27.85 6.19 14.53
C GLU A 91 26.85 6.27 13.37
N ARG A 92 27.23 5.73 12.20
CA ARG A 92 26.33 5.64 11.03
C ARG A 92 25.09 4.82 11.37
N GLU A 93 25.27 3.65 11.97
CA GLU A 93 24.17 2.79 12.38
C GLU A 93 23.23 3.50 13.37
N HIS A 94 23.79 4.16 14.38
CA HIS A 94 23.02 4.97 15.32
C HIS A 94 22.19 6.06 14.61
N ARG A 95 22.80 6.82 13.68
CA ARG A 95 22.11 7.87 12.92
C ARG A 95 20.94 7.30 12.11
N VAL A 96 21.19 6.24 11.32
CA VAL A 96 20.19 5.63 10.45
C VAL A 96 19.01 5.09 11.26
N TYR A 97 19.25 4.33 12.33
CA TYR A 97 18.15 3.79 13.14
C TYR A 97 17.42 4.87 13.95
N ALA A 98 18.11 5.89 14.46
CA ALA A 98 17.45 7.01 15.14
C ALA A 98 16.49 7.75 14.19
N LEU A 99 16.91 7.97 12.94
CA LEU A 99 16.06 8.57 11.92
C LEU A 99 14.92 7.64 11.53
N LEU A 100 15.18 6.35 11.31
CA LEU A 100 14.15 5.37 10.97
C LEU A 100 13.03 5.38 12.01
N ALA A 101 13.39 5.29 13.29
CA ALA A 101 12.42 5.32 14.38
C ALA A 101 11.58 6.61 14.37
N ARG A 102 12.22 7.76 14.17
CA ARG A 102 11.54 9.05 14.05
C ARG A 102 10.54 9.04 12.90
N TYR A 103 10.93 8.57 11.72
CA TYR A 103 10.08 8.52 10.54
C TYR A 103 8.87 7.59 10.73
N CYS A 104 9.10 6.40 11.29
CA CYS A 104 8.02 5.46 11.59
C CYS A 104 6.94 6.06 12.52
N LEU A 105 7.28 7.03 13.37
CA LEU A 105 6.35 7.65 14.32
C LEU A 105 5.80 9.02 13.89
N SER A 106 6.52 9.76 13.04
CA SER A 106 6.19 11.16 12.71
C SER A 106 5.78 11.42 11.26
N SER A 107 6.04 10.52 10.32
CA SER A 107 5.64 10.69 8.91
C SER A 107 4.12 10.74 8.75
N ALA A 108 3.60 11.51 7.79
CA ALA A 108 2.16 11.61 7.58
C ALA A 108 1.52 10.22 7.33
N VAL A 109 0.35 9.98 7.91
CA VAL A 109 -0.44 8.77 7.63
C VAL A 109 -1.24 9.01 6.36
N GLY A 110 -1.16 8.09 5.40
CA GLY A 110 -1.86 8.17 4.13
C GLY A 110 -2.09 6.79 3.52
N ASN A 111 -2.72 6.76 2.34
CA ASN A 111 -2.83 5.53 1.56
C ASN A 111 -1.45 5.19 0.99
N CYS A 112 -0.94 4.01 1.34
CA CYS A 112 0.33 3.48 0.90
C CYS A 112 0.23 2.73 -0.42
N ILE A 113 -0.95 2.41 -0.95
CA ILE A 113 -1.06 1.73 -2.26
C ILE A 113 -0.73 2.72 -3.38
N SER A 114 0.20 2.35 -4.25
CA SER A 114 0.52 3.10 -5.47
C SER A 114 -0.12 2.49 -6.71
N GLU A 115 -0.06 1.17 -6.85
CA GLU A 115 -0.52 0.48 -8.06
C GLU A 115 -1.16 -0.87 -7.74
N ALA A 116 -2.10 -1.28 -8.60
CA ALA A 116 -2.60 -2.63 -8.62
C ALA A 116 -1.70 -3.48 -9.52
N ILE A 117 -1.23 -4.63 -9.02
CA ILE A 117 -0.32 -5.51 -9.76
C ILE A 117 -1.12 -6.60 -10.48
N MET A 118 -1.90 -7.37 -9.71
CA MET A 118 -2.68 -8.47 -10.27
C MET A 118 -3.78 -8.97 -9.33
N ALA A 119 -4.83 -9.53 -9.93
CA ALA A 119 -5.81 -10.38 -9.25
C ALA A 119 -5.58 -11.85 -9.63
N SER A 120 -5.92 -12.80 -8.75
CA SER A 120 -5.86 -14.23 -9.07
C SER A 120 -6.82 -14.64 -10.20
N SER A 121 -7.93 -13.92 -10.33
CA SER A 121 -8.83 -14.04 -11.47
C SER A 121 -9.56 -12.72 -11.72
N THR A 122 -10.12 -12.55 -12.91
CA THR A 122 -11.03 -11.45 -13.25
C THR A 122 -12.10 -12.01 -14.19
N ASP A 123 -13.37 -11.69 -13.95
CA ASP A 123 -14.49 -12.21 -14.75
C ASP A 123 -14.56 -11.51 -16.11
N ASN A 124 -14.95 -10.23 -16.15
CA ASN A 124 -15.04 -9.46 -17.38
C ASN A 124 -13.87 -8.48 -17.52
N TYR A 125 -12.70 -8.95 -17.97
CA TYR A 125 -11.52 -8.10 -18.17
C TYR A 125 -11.57 -7.35 -19.52
N PRO A 126 -11.15 -6.07 -19.61
CA PRO A 126 -10.60 -5.20 -18.54
C PRO A 126 -11.67 -4.48 -17.70
N GLN A 127 -12.94 -4.67 -18.01
CA GLN A 127 -14.04 -3.94 -17.42
C GLN A 127 -14.03 -4.03 -15.88
N GLU A 128 -13.93 -5.23 -15.33
CA GLU A 128 -13.96 -5.51 -13.89
C GLU A 128 -12.54 -5.73 -13.33
N SER A 129 -11.56 -4.98 -13.85
CA SER A 129 -10.15 -5.06 -13.45
C SER A 129 -9.94 -4.68 -11.98
N ILE A 130 -8.87 -5.23 -11.40
CA ILE A 130 -8.31 -4.81 -10.10
C ILE A 130 -8.00 -3.31 -10.04
N ASP A 131 -7.66 -2.67 -11.17
CA ASP A 131 -7.41 -1.22 -11.23
C ASP A 131 -8.56 -0.40 -10.66
N ASN A 132 -9.80 -0.84 -10.87
CA ASN A 132 -10.99 -0.15 -10.38
C ASN A 132 -11.03 -0.07 -8.85
N THR A 133 -10.34 -0.97 -8.13
CA THR A 133 -10.26 -0.94 -6.66
C THR A 133 -9.45 0.25 -6.13
N LEU A 134 -8.69 0.94 -6.99
CA LEU A 134 -7.97 2.16 -6.62
C LEU A 134 -8.86 3.41 -6.65
N GLU A 135 -10.01 3.34 -7.33
CA GLU A 135 -11.00 4.41 -7.38
C GLU A 135 -11.93 4.34 -6.15
N PRO A 136 -12.04 5.41 -5.35
CA PRO A 136 -12.93 5.42 -4.17
C PRO A 136 -14.43 5.37 -4.49
N ARG A 137 -14.83 5.80 -5.69
CA ARG A 137 -16.23 5.86 -6.12
C ARG A 137 -16.68 4.52 -6.69
N ASP A 138 -17.89 4.09 -6.35
CA ASP A 138 -18.50 2.89 -6.97
C ASP A 138 -18.91 3.12 -8.44
N ARG A 139 -18.89 4.38 -8.90
CA ARG A 139 -19.22 4.76 -10.27
C ARG A 139 -18.26 5.81 -10.81
N VAL A 140 -17.79 5.58 -12.03
CA VAL A 140 -17.05 6.55 -12.83
C VAL A 140 -17.84 6.77 -14.11
N ALA A 141 -18.19 8.03 -14.39
CA ALA A 141 -19.17 8.40 -15.42
C ALA A 141 -20.48 7.59 -15.25
N TRP A 142 -20.88 6.82 -16.26
CA TRP A 142 -22.08 5.97 -16.23
C TRP A 142 -21.81 4.52 -15.78
N ARG A 143 -20.56 4.16 -15.50
CA ARG A 143 -20.13 2.78 -15.33
C ARG A 143 -19.83 2.45 -13.87
N ALA A 144 -20.15 1.22 -13.48
CA ALA A 144 -19.76 0.66 -12.19
C ALA A 144 -18.24 0.49 -12.12
N SER A 145 -17.62 0.94 -11.02
CA SER A 145 -16.19 0.80 -10.77
C SER A 145 -15.97 -0.23 -9.65
N TYR A 146 -15.59 -1.44 -10.04
CA TYR A 146 -15.27 -2.53 -9.14
C TYR A 146 -14.40 -3.58 -9.83
N TRP A 147 -13.73 -4.39 -9.02
CA TRP A 147 -13.16 -5.66 -9.43
C TRP A 147 -14.13 -6.81 -9.17
N SER A 148 -14.16 -7.80 -10.07
CA SER A 148 -14.94 -9.03 -9.95
C SER A 148 -14.06 -10.25 -10.19
N SER A 149 -14.11 -11.22 -9.28
CA SER A 149 -13.50 -12.53 -9.48
C SER A 149 -14.24 -13.33 -10.55
N LYS A 150 -13.58 -14.30 -11.19
CA LYS A 150 -14.31 -15.36 -11.92
C LYS A 150 -15.24 -16.13 -10.99
N GLY A 151 -16.39 -16.56 -11.50
CA GLY A 151 -17.35 -17.37 -10.77
C GLY A 151 -16.77 -18.72 -10.37
N GLN A 152 -17.02 -19.15 -9.14
CA GLN A 152 -16.59 -20.46 -8.61
C GLN A 152 -17.75 -21.27 -8.06
N ARG A 153 -17.77 -22.58 -8.33
CA ARG A 153 -18.76 -23.49 -7.74
C ARG A 153 -18.49 -23.76 -6.27
N ASN A 154 -17.21 -23.85 -5.90
CA ASN A 154 -16.80 -24.08 -4.52
C ASN A 154 -16.74 -22.73 -3.79
N PRO A 155 -17.63 -22.46 -2.81
CA PRO A 155 -17.59 -21.22 -2.05
C PRO A 155 -16.33 -21.09 -1.20
N ALA A 156 -15.61 -22.17 -0.89
CA ALA A 156 -14.35 -22.10 -0.14
C ALA A 156 -13.14 -21.67 -1.01
N ALA A 157 -13.30 -21.54 -2.32
CA ALA A 157 -12.22 -21.13 -3.22
C ALA A 157 -11.84 -19.65 -2.98
N PRO A 158 -10.59 -19.34 -2.56
CA PRO A 158 -10.18 -17.98 -2.24
C PRO A 158 -9.84 -17.17 -3.50
N GLU A 159 -9.75 -15.86 -3.34
CA GLU A 159 -9.17 -14.94 -4.33
C GLU A 159 -8.05 -14.12 -3.71
N ARG A 160 -7.21 -13.51 -4.55
CA ARG A 160 -6.05 -12.72 -4.16
C ARG A 160 -6.01 -11.44 -4.97
N LEU A 161 -5.83 -10.31 -4.29
CA LEU A 161 -5.54 -9.01 -4.90
C LEU A 161 -4.16 -8.57 -4.44
N THR A 162 -3.26 -8.27 -5.37
CA THR A 162 -1.87 -7.90 -5.08
C THR A 162 -1.59 -6.49 -5.56
N TYR A 163 -0.96 -5.70 -4.70
CA TYR A 163 -0.72 -4.28 -4.86
C TYR A 163 0.75 -3.94 -4.57
N LYS A 164 1.25 -2.90 -5.25
CA LYS A 164 2.50 -2.23 -4.88
C LYS A 164 2.21 -1.06 -3.96
N LEU A 165 3.10 -0.86 -3.01
CA LEU A 165 3.09 0.28 -2.13
C LEU A 165 3.96 1.41 -2.68
N VAL A 166 3.70 2.65 -2.24
CA VAL A 166 4.39 3.88 -2.65
C VAL A 166 5.90 3.82 -2.47
N GLY A 167 6.40 3.02 -1.53
CA GLY A 167 7.82 2.77 -1.38
C GLY A 167 8.09 1.37 -0.85
N ASP A 168 9.34 0.94 -1.02
CA ASP A 168 9.77 -0.39 -0.61
C ASP A 168 9.75 -0.58 0.91
N LEU A 169 9.73 0.54 1.66
CA LEU A 169 9.51 0.56 3.10
C LEU A 169 8.26 1.38 3.44
N CYS A 170 7.24 0.69 3.96
CA CYS A 170 6.01 1.30 4.44
C CYS A 170 5.64 0.73 5.81
N VAL A 171 5.31 1.59 6.77
CA VAL A 171 4.66 1.16 8.02
C VAL A 171 3.17 1.09 7.78
N VAL A 172 2.58 -0.10 7.73
CA VAL A 172 1.14 -0.32 7.52
C VAL A 172 0.46 -0.57 8.85
N THR A 173 -0.69 0.09 9.07
CA THR A 173 -1.43 0.03 10.34
C THR A 173 -2.83 -0.54 10.19
N GLU A 174 -3.50 -0.23 9.09
CA GLU A 174 -4.84 -0.73 8.79
C GLU A 174 -5.01 -0.89 7.28
N ILE A 175 -5.80 -1.89 6.89
CA ILE A 175 -6.22 -2.09 5.51
C ILE A 175 -7.71 -1.83 5.47
N LYS A 176 -8.18 -1.11 4.45
CA LYS A 176 -9.60 -0.83 4.24
C LYS A 176 -10.07 -1.46 2.96
N ILE A 177 -11.21 -2.13 3.00
CA ILE A 177 -11.80 -2.79 1.84
C ILE A 177 -13.29 -2.49 1.83
N LYS A 178 -13.81 -2.14 0.65
CA LYS A 178 -15.22 -1.98 0.40
C LYS A 178 -15.71 -3.08 -0.54
N PRO A 179 -16.51 -4.05 -0.04
CA PRO A 179 -17.24 -4.97 -0.90
C PRO A 179 -18.19 -4.21 -1.83
N PHE A 180 -18.31 -4.67 -3.08
CA PHE A 180 -19.19 -4.03 -4.05
C PHE A 180 -20.62 -4.58 -3.96
N GLN A 181 -21.59 -3.68 -4.04
CA GLN A 181 -23.00 -3.99 -4.20
C GLN A 181 -23.39 -3.90 -5.66
N ALA A 182 -23.83 -5.01 -6.24
CA ALA A 182 -24.31 -5.05 -7.62
C ALA A 182 -25.69 -4.41 -7.70
N TYR A 183 -25.73 -3.08 -7.71
CA TYR A 183 -26.97 -2.30 -7.73
C TYR A 183 -27.81 -2.50 -9.01
N PHE A 184 -27.22 -3.10 -10.03
CA PHE A 184 -27.86 -3.45 -11.30
C PHE A 184 -28.47 -4.86 -11.29
N HIS A 185 -28.29 -5.64 -10.22
CA HIS A 185 -28.93 -6.95 -10.03
C HIS A 185 -30.16 -6.84 -9.10
N ILE A 186 -31.15 -7.70 -9.36
CA ILE A 186 -32.34 -7.82 -8.50
C ILE A 186 -31.92 -8.18 -7.08
N GLY A 187 -32.47 -7.47 -6.10
CA GLY A 187 -32.17 -7.67 -4.67
C GLY A 187 -30.85 -7.03 -4.20
N TYR A 188 -30.14 -6.33 -5.08
CA TYR A 188 -28.92 -5.57 -4.77
C TYR A 188 -27.87 -6.38 -3.98
N PRO A 189 -27.48 -7.58 -4.46
CA PRO A 189 -26.59 -8.48 -3.74
C PRO A 189 -25.21 -7.85 -3.52
N ILE A 190 -24.60 -8.19 -2.39
CA ILE A 190 -23.23 -7.82 -2.05
C ILE A 190 -22.37 -9.07 -2.14
N TYR A 191 -21.42 -9.07 -3.06
CA TYR A 191 -20.51 -10.20 -3.30
C TYR A 191 -19.26 -10.03 -2.45
N SER A 192 -19.37 -10.21 -1.13
CA SER A 192 -18.23 -10.11 -0.21
C SER A 192 -17.51 -11.45 -0.01
N ALA A 193 -16.27 -11.36 0.48
CA ALA A 193 -15.65 -12.47 1.17
C ALA A 193 -16.28 -12.65 2.57
N LYS A 194 -16.03 -13.79 3.22
CA LYS A 194 -16.41 -14.01 4.62
C LYS A 194 -15.32 -13.51 5.57
N SER A 195 -14.06 -13.71 5.21
CA SER A 195 -12.91 -13.20 5.94
C SER A 195 -11.81 -12.77 4.98
N VAL A 196 -10.86 -12.00 5.50
CA VAL A 196 -9.68 -11.53 4.76
C VAL A 196 -8.40 -11.78 5.53
N ARG A 197 -7.30 -11.99 4.80
CA ARG A 197 -5.95 -12.10 5.36
C ARG A 197 -4.98 -11.25 4.56
N PHE A 198 -4.02 -10.63 5.23
CA PHE A 198 -3.05 -9.74 4.62
C PHE A 198 -1.66 -10.36 4.64
N ARG A 199 -0.96 -10.28 3.52
CA ARG A 199 0.45 -10.66 3.39
C ARG A 199 1.26 -9.47 2.91
N MET A 200 2.46 -9.33 3.44
CA MET A 200 3.38 -8.26 3.06
C MET A 200 4.75 -8.86 2.75
N GLY A 201 5.44 -8.29 1.76
CA GLY A 201 6.72 -8.82 1.32
C GLY A 201 7.33 -8.09 0.15
N HIS A 202 8.09 -8.83 -0.65
CA HIS A 202 8.87 -8.33 -1.78
C HIS A 202 8.71 -9.22 -3.02
N ILE A 203 9.06 -8.67 -4.18
CA ILE A 203 9.22 -9.42 -5.43
C ILE A 203 10.55 -10.18 -5.38
N LYS A 204 10.60 -11.40 -5.92
CA LYS A 204 11.87 -12.12 -6.08
C LYS A 204 12.76 -11.37 -7.06
N SER A 205 14.00 -11.11 -6.67
CA SER A 205 15.03 -10.41 -7.46
C SER A 205 15.29 -11.03 -8.83
N SER A 206 15.14 -12.35 -9.00
CA SER A 206 15.20 -13.03 -10.31
C SER A 206 14.12 -12.59 -11.31
N MET A 207 13.08 -11.88 -10.84
CA MET A 207 11.94 -11.40 -11.64
C MET A 207 11.91 -9.88 -11.81
N GLU A 208 12.84 -9.12 -11.19
CA GLU A 208 12.89 -7.65 -11.31
C GLU A 208 13.26 -7.17 -12.73
N ASN A 209 13.93 -8.01 -13.54
CA ASN A 209 14.34 -7.67 -14.91
C ASN A 209 13.34 -8.11 -16.00
N HIS A 210 12.23 -8.77 -15.63
CA HIS A 210 11.20 -9.28 -16.55
C HIS A 210 9.86 -8.56 -16.32
N VAL A 211 9.90 -7.22 -16.23
CA VAL A 211 8.70 -6.38 -16.02
C VAL A 211 7.83 -6.29 -17.28
N ASP A 212 8.33 -6.76 -18.42
CA ASP A 212 7.63 -6.75 -19.70
C ASP A 212 7.20 -8.18 -20.08
N ASP A 213 5.90 -8.34 -20.36
CA ASP A 213 5.20 -9.52 -20.84
C ASP A 213 4.85 -10.68 -19.86
N SER A 214 3.56 -10.67 -19.49
CA SER A 214 2.74 -11.75 -18.91
C SER A 214 2.71 -11.92 -17.38
N TYR A 215 1.88 -11.10 -16.73
CA TYR A 215 1.37 -11.32 -15.38
C TYR A 215 0.40 -12.52 -15.25
N GLN A 216 0.32 -13.41 -16.26
CA GLN A 216 -0.82 -14.32 -16.40
C GLN A 216 -0.66 -15.76 -15.89
N ASP A 217 0.50 -16.28 -15.44
CA ASP A 217 0.55 -17.74 -15.18
C ASP A 217 1.49 -18.30 -14.07
N SER A 218 1.84 -17.54 -13.03
CA SER A 218 2.53 -18.17 -11.87
C SER A 218 2.17 -17.53 -10.52
N GLY A 219 0.94 -17.84 -10.08
CA GLY A 219 0.20 -17.19 -8.98
C GLY A 219 0.71 -17.36 -7.54
N ASN A 220 1.99 -17.63 -7.29
CA ASN A 220 2.59 -17.48 -5.95
C ASN A 220 4.13 -17.46 -5.96
N ASP A 221 4.76 -17.95 -7.03
CA ASP A 221 6.21 -18.12 -7.07
C ASP A 221 7.00 -16.83 -7.33
N LYS A 222 6.34 -15.69 -7.58
CA LYS A 222 7.01 -14.41 -7.84
C LYS A 222 7.30 -13.59 -6.58
N PHE A 223 6.61 -13.87 -5.48
CA PHE A 223 6.67 -13.06 -4.26
C PHE A 223 7.25 -13.84 -3.10
N VAL A 224 7.89 -13.12 -2.19
CA VAL A 224 8.35 -13.65 -0.91
C VAL A 224 7.64 -12.90 0.20
N TRP A 225 6.89 -13.65 1.00
CA TRP A 225 6.10 -13.11 2.10
C TRP A 225 6.92 -13.08 3.39
N THR A 226 7.07 -11.90 3.98
CA THR A 226 7.81 -11.68 5.24
C THR A 226 6.88 -11.52 6.43
N TYR A 227 5.59 -11.26 6.16
CA TYR A 227 4.53 -11.16 7.14
C TYR A 227 3.23 -11.75 6.62
N THR A 228 2.45 -12.37 7.50
CA THR A 228 1.09 -12.85 7.25
C THR A 228 0.26 -12.58 8.49
N SER A 229 -0.87 -11.90 8.33
CA SER A 229 -1.77 -11.57 9.43
C SER A 229 -2.63 -12.75 9.85
N GLN A 230 -3.32 -12.61 10.99
CA GLN A 230 -4.52 -13.40 11.27
C GLN A 230 -5.63 -13.12 10.25
N GLU A 231 -6.68 -13.93 10.27
CA GLU A 231 -7.90 -13.65 9.50
C GLU A 231 -8.77 -12.63 10.21
N PHE A 232 -9.37 -11.74 9.43
CA PHE A 232 -10.32 -10.76 9.91
C PHE A 232 -11.69 -11.04 9.28
N PRO A 233 -12.79 -11.08 10.07
CA PRO A 233 -14.12 -11.26 9.51
C PRO A 233 -14.51 -10.04 8.68
N MET A 234 -15.10 -10.27 7.51
CA MET A 234 -15.64 -9.24 6.63
C MET A 234 -17.16 -9.27 6.71
N ALA A 235 -17.77 -8.11 6.95
CA ALA A 235 -19.23 -7.98 6.91
C ALA A 235 -19.71 -7.93 5.45
N GLN A 236 -20.91 -8.46 5.20
CA GLN A 236 -21.55 -8.38 3.88
C GLN A 236 -22.27 -7.03 3.72
N GLU A 237 -21.50 -5.93 3.76
CA GLU A 237 -22.01 -4.56 3.73
C GLU A 237 -21.24 -3.67 2.74
N ASN A 238 -21.97 -2.80 2.04
CA ASN A 238 -21.43 -1.90 1.01
C ASN A 238 -20.88 -0.59 1.61
N HIS A 239 -19.89 -0.72 2.48
CA HIS A 239 -19.17 0.43 3.03
C HIS A 239 -17.68 0.09 3.20
N LEU A 240 -16.86 1.12 3.34
CA LEU A 240 -15.42 0.95 3.50
C LEU A 240 -15.12 0.41 4.91
N GLN A 241 -14.91 -0.91 5.02
CA GLN A 241 -14.62 -1.60 6.27
C GLN A 241 -13.14 -1.44 6.63
N CYS A 242 -12.83 -1.28 7.91
CA CYS A 242 -11.47 -1.06 8.40
C CYS A 242 -10.94 -2.27 9.19
N PHE A 243 -9.85 -2.85 8.70
CA PHE A 243 -9.16 -3.99 9.28
C PHE A 243 -7.85 -3.52 9.92
N LYS A 244 -7.88 -3.27 11.23
CA LYS A 244 -6.71 -2.82 12.00
C LYS A 244 -5.80 -3.98 12.33
N LEU A 245 -4.51 -3.82 12.05
CA LEU A 245 -3.49 -4.78 12.46
C LEU A 245 -3.26 -4.68 13.98
N PRO A 246 -2.97 -5.79 14.68
CA PRO A 246 -2.70 -5.76 16.13
C PRO A 246 -1.55 -4.83 16.49
N ASP A 247 -0.51 -4.83 15.66
CA ASP A 247 0.67 -3.98 15.74
C ASP A 247 0.97 -3.36 14.37
N PRO A 248 1.56 -2.15 14.30
CA PRO A 248 2.07 -1.59 13.06
C PRO A 248 3.11 -2.51 12.41
N ILE A 249 2.98 -2.77 11.11
CA ILE A 249 3.85 -3.68 10.38
C ILE A 249 4.74 -2.90 9.43
N LEU A 250 6.07 -3.08 9.54
CA LEU A 250 7.00 -2.59 8.53
C LEU A 250 7.03 -3.56 7.34
N CYS A 251 6.35 -3.19 6.26
CA CYS A 251 6.43 -3.88 4.97
C CYS A 251 7.80 -3.59 4.34
N ILE A 252 8.59 -4.64 4.13
CA ILE A 252 9.90 -4.60 3.45
C ILE A 252 9.74 -5.20 2.05
N GLY A 253 9.96 -4.38 1.03
CA GLY A 253 9.79 -4.67 -0.39
C GLY A 253 8.53 -4.12 -1.05
N GLY A 254 7.70 -3.41 -0.30
CA GLY A 254 6.59 -2.66 -0.87
C GLY A 254 5.49 -3.49 -1.53
N ILE A 255 5.32 -4.78 -1.21
CA ILE A 255 4.22 -5.60 -1.76
C ILE A 255 3.19 -5.91 -0.67
N LEU A 256 1.92 -5.69 -1.00
CA LEU A 256 0.76 -6.09 -0.22
C LEU A 256 -0.11 -7.06 -1.02
N GLN A 257 -0.47 -8.19 -0.43
CA GLN A 257 -1.49 -9.09 -0.96
C GLN A 257 -2.63 -9.26 0.03
N ILE A 258 -3.85 -9.20 -0.50
CA ILE A 258 -5.09 -9.44 0.23
C ILE A 258 -5.63 -10.79 -0.23
N GLU A 259 -5.69 -11.77 0.67
CA GLU A 259 -6.42 -13.01 0.47
C GLU A 259 -7.89 -12.80 0.89
N LEU A 260 -8.81 -12.97 -0.06
CA LEU A 260 -10.26 -12.93 0.13
C LEU A 260 -10.74 -14.37 0.33
N LEU A 261 -11.16 -14.70 1.54
CA LEU A 261 -11.40 -16.07 1.98
C LEU A 261 -12.89 -16.36 2.12
N GLU A 262 -13.31 -17.47 1.51
CA GLU A 262 -14.68 -17.92 1.38
C GLU A 262 -15.63 -16.90 0.71
N ARG A 263 -16.54 -17.41 -0.12
CA ARG A 263 -17.50 -16.61 -0.87
C ARG A 263 -18.86 -16.71 -0.20
N VAL A 264 -19.49 -15.57 0.05
CA VAL A 264 -20.76 -15.52 0.78
C VAL A 264 -21.95 -15.59 -0.17
N GLN A 265 -21.89 -14.85 -1.28
CA GLN A 265 -23.05 -14.63 -2.15
C GLN A 265 -22.99 -15.47 -3.42
N GLY A 266 -24.03 -16.28 -3.63
CA GLY A 266 -24.28 -17.00 -4.88
C GLY A 266 -24.97 -16.12 -5.92
N CYS A 267 -24.72 -16.40 -7.18
CA CYS A 267 -25.37 -15.80 -8.35
C CYS A 267 -26.37 -16.78 -8.98
N TRP A 268 -27.24 -16.28 -9.86
CA TRP A 268 -28.30 -17.06 -10.54
C TRP A 268 -27.77 -18.21 -11.41
N ASN A 269 -26.51 -18.11 -11.86
CA ASN A 269 -25.82 -19.15 -12.61
C ASN A 269 -25.28 -20.30 -11.74
N GLY A 270 -25.55 -20.28 -10.42
CA GLY A 270 -25.08 -21.29 -9.47
C GLY A 270 -23.59 -21.16 -9.09
N LEU A 271 -22.95 -20.03 -9.43
CA LEU A 271 -21.57 -19.72 -9.06
C LEU A 271 -21.52 -18.64 -7.99
N PHE A 272 -20.42 -18.62 -7.25
CA PHE A 272 -20.11 -17.64 -6.23
C PHE A 272 -19.04 -16.68 -6.71
N TYR A 273 -19.23 -15.40 -6.42
CA TYR A 273 -18.36 -14.30 -6.84
C TYR A 273 -17.89 -13.50 -5.62
N ILE A 274 -16.76 -12.81 -5.77
CA ILE A 274 -16.31 -11.76 -4.86
C ILE A 274 -16.11 -10.50 -5.71
N CYS A 275 -16.69 -9.39 -5.25
CA CYS A 275 -16.56 -8.09 -5.88
C CYS A 275 -16.09 -7.04 -4.86
N VAL A 276 -15.10 -6.23 -5.25
CA VAL A 276 -14.50 -5.20 -4.39
C VAL A 276 -14.50 -3.88 -5.16
N SER A 277 -15.01 -2.80 -4.57
CA SER A 277 -15.00 -1.49 -5.23
C SER A 277 -13.86 -0.59 -4.79
N ASN A 278 -13.39 -0.72 -3.54
CA ASN A 278 -12.27 0.10 -3.08
C ASN A 278 -11.34 -0.63 -2.11
N VAL A 279 -10.04 -0.40 -2.24
CA VAL A 279 -9.00 -0.87 -1.32
C VAL A 279 -8.06 0.27 -0.95
N GLN A 280 -7.71 0.38 0.33
CA GLN A 280 -6.71 1.31 0.83
C GLN A 280 -5.80 0.60 1.84
N ALA A 281 -4.50 0.89 1.82
CA ALA A 281 -3.59 0.47 2.89
C ALA A 281 -3.14 1.72 3.64
N MET A 282 -3.62 1.94 4.86
CA MET A 282 -3.25 3.14 5.60
C MET A 282 -1.98 2.92 6.39
N GLY A 283 -1.06 3.87 6.24
CA GLY A 283 0.26 3.74 6.82
C GLY A 283 1.13 4.95 6.57
N ARG A 284 2.43 4.77 6.79
CA ARG A 284 3.45 5.79 6.61
C ARG A 284 4.49 5.26 5.62
N PRO A 285 4.49 5.73 4.37
CA PRO A 285 5.60 5.44 3.47
C PRO A 285 6.86 6.11 4.00
N LEU A 286 8.00 5.40 3.96
CA LEU A 286 9.30 5.92 4.41
C LEU A 286 10.12 6.48 3.23
N SER A 287 9.65 6.26 2.00
CA SER A 287 10.15 6.93 0.79
C SER A 287 9.84 8.43 0.84
N PRO A 288 10.72 9.31 0.31
CA PRO A 288 12.01 9.01 -0.34
C PRO A 288 13.20 8.93 0.63
N ALA A 289 12.99 9.03 1.94
CA ALA A 289 14.09 9.09 2.90
C ALA A 289 14.80 7.74 3.09
N PHE A 290 14.07 6.64 2.94
CA PHE A 290 14.60 5.29 3.05
C PHE A 290 14.31 4.45 1.81
N GLY A 291 15.27 3.60 1.47
CA GLY A 291 15.16 2.53 0.47
C GLY A 291 15.72 1.22 1.01
N ILE A 292 15.60 0.16 0.21
CA ILE A 292 16.24 -1.13 0.51
C ILE A 292 16.95 -1.68 -0.71
N GLN A 293 17.96 -2.48 -0.45
CA GLN A 293 18.54 -3.40 -1.42
C GLN A 293 18.36 -4.84 -0.92
N ILE A 294 17.81 -5.71 -1.76
CA ILE A 294 17.60 -7.12 -1.44
C ILE A 294 18.88 -7.90 -1.78
N LEU A 295 19.36 -8.75 -0.86
CA LEU A 295 20.54 -9.60 -1.05
C LEU A 295 20.11 -11.05 -1.32
N GLU A 296 20.53 -11.61 -2.47
CA GLU A 296 20.33 -13.01 -2.86
C GLU A 296 21.29 -13.97 -2.13
N PRO A 297 20.92 -15.26 -1.92
CA PRO A 297 20.68 -15.85 -0.60
C PRO A 297 21.87 -15.85 0.38
N PRO A 298 21.62 -15.66 1.69
CA PRO A 298 20.30 -15.55 2.34
C PRO A 298 19.65 -14.16 2.19
N GLU A 299 18.31 -14.11 2.08
CA GLU A 299 17.45 -12.92 1.89
C GLU A 299 17.52 -11.90 3.04
N LYS A 300 18.68 -11.27 3.15
CA LYS A 300 18.91 -10.11 3.99
C LYS A 300 18.70 -8.85 3.17
N PHE A 301 18.57 -7.73 3.87
CA PHE A 301 18.39 -6.43 3.24
C PHE A 301 19.49 -5.47 3.66
N VAL A 302 19.89 -4.60 2.75
CA VAL A 302 20.63 -3.38 3.10
C VAL A 302 19.60 -2.28 3.29
N LEU A 303 19.63 -1.61 4.44
CA LEU A 303 18.79 -0.43 4.70
C LEU A 303 19.52 0.82 4.22
N GLU A 304 18.95 1.52 3.25
CA GLU A 304 19.55 2.72 2.67
C GLU A 304 18.89 3.98 3.20
N ALA A 305 19.65 4.84 3.87
CA ALA A 305 19.25 6.19 4.21
C ALA A 305 19.66 7.14 3.07
N LEU A 306 18.66 7.59 2.31
CA LEU A 306 18.82 8.39 1.10
C LEU A 306 18.77 9.89 1.39
N SER A 307 17.97 10.30 2.38
CA SER A 307 17.85 11.70 2.79
C SER A 307 17.63 11.87 4.29
N HIS A 308 18.27 12.88 4.85
CA HIS A 308 18.08 13.34 6.23
C HIS A 308 17.01 14.42 6.35
N ALA A 309 16.61 15.02 5.23
CA ALA A 309 15.58 16.05 5.20
C ALA A 309 14.22 15.38 5.41
N GLN A 310 13.40 15.92 6.34
CA GLN A 310 12.00 15.51 6.45
C GLN A 310 11.37 15.54 5.05
N PRO A 311 10.50 14.56 4.72
CA PRO A 311 9.62 14.72 3.59
C PRO A 311 8.77 15.92 3.94
N THR A 312 9.11 17.06 3.34
CA THR A 312 8.14 18.12 3.13
C THR A 312 6.95 17.40 2.51
N LEU A 313 5.76 17.63 3.07
CA LEU A 313 4.54 17.31 2.35
C LEU A 313 4.78 17.70 0.90
N PRO A 314 4.57 16.82 -0.09
CA PRO A 314 4.36 17.36 -1.41
C PRO A 314 3.25 18.39 -1.21
N GLU A 315 3.55 19.67 -1.47
CA GLU A 315 2.51 20.55 -2.00
C GLU A 315 1.75 19.67 -2.94
N GLN A 316 0.45 19.49 -2.71
CA GLN A 316 -0.38 18.58 -3.46
C GLN A 316 -0.01 18.74 -4.94
N THR A 317 0.85 17.86 -5.44
CA THR A 317 1.09 17.72 -6.86
C THR A 317 -0.08 16.87 -7.29
N SER A 318 -1.24 17.52 -7.22
CA SER A 318 -2.49 17.18 -7.88
C SER A 318 -2.31 17.27 -9.40
N SER A 319 -1.10 17.00 -9.90
CA SER A 319 -0.77 16.91 -11.31
C SER A 319 -0.51 15.44 -11.58
N GLU A 320 0.62 14.83 -11.28
CA GLU A 320 0.97 13.52 -11.86
C GLU A 320 0.04 12.34 -11.50
N SER A 321 -0.27 12.08 -10.23
CA SER A 321 -1.19 10.98 -9.86
C SER A 321 -2.63 11.27 -10.30
N SER A 322 -3.04 12.54 -10.25
CA SER A 322 -4.34 12.98 -10.76
C SER A 322 -4.39 12.95 -12.28
N LEU A 323 -3.27 13.17 -12.97
CA LEU A 323 -3.15 13.17 -14.42
C LEU A 323 -3.14 11.74 -14.90
N GLN A 324 -2.44 10.83 -14.22
CA GLN A 324 -2.54 9.39 -14.50
C GLN A 324 -3.96 8.87 -14.25
N MET A 325 -4.61 9.25 -13.15
CA MET A 325 -6.03 8.92 -12.94
C MET A 325 -6.92 9.55 -14.01
N ARG A 326 -6.71 10.82 -14.38
CA ARG A 326 -7.48 11.50 -15.44
C ARG A 326 -7.24 10.92 -16.82
N VAL A 327 -6.02 10.45 -17.12
CA VAL A 327 -5.66 9.79 -18.37
C VAL A 327 -6.30 8.41 -18.40
N LYS A 328 -6.25 7.63 -17.32
CA LYS A 328 -6.99 6.37 -17.20
C LYS A 328 -8.51 6.59 -17.30
N ASP A 329 -9.05 7.63 -16.66
CA ASP A 329 -10.47 8.02 -16.77
C ASP A 329 -10.80 8.39 -18.23
N LEU A 330 -9.95 9.14 -18.92
CA LEU A 330 -10.12 9.50 -20.33
C LEU A 330 -10.03 8.28 -21.25
N GLU A 331 -9.06 7.38 -21.05
CA GLU A 331 -8.95 6.14 -21.80
C GLU A 331 -10.17 5.24 -21.56
N GLN A 332 -10.64 5.13 -20.32
CA GLN A 332 -11.87 4.40 -19.99
C GLN A 332 -13.11 5.06 -20.62
N ILE A 333 -13.20 6.40 -20.62
CA ILE A 333 -14.28 7.14 -21.29
C ILE A 333 -14.25 6.92 -22.80
N VAL A 334 -13.08 7.02 -23.44
CA VAL A 334 -12.91 6.81 -24.88
C VAL A 334 -13.23 5.37 -25.28
N ASN A 335 -12.72 4.39 -24.54
CA ASN A 335 -13.08 2.98 -24.76
C ASN A 335 -14.57 2.73 -24.54
N SER A 336 -15.21 3.45 -23.61
CA SER A 336 -16.66 3.36 -23.39
C SER A 336 -17.48 3.99 -24.52
N LEU A 337 -17.00 5.09 -25.11
CA LEU A 337 -17.62 5.68 -26.30
C LEU A 337 -17.48 4.77 -27.52
N LEU A 338 -16.33 4.13 -27.69
CA LEU A 338 -16.11 3.17 -28.79
C LEU A 338 -16.97 1.90 -28.63
N ALA A 339 -17.06 1.35 -27.41
CA ALA A 339 -17.92 0.19 -27.14
C ALA A 339 -19.42 0.52 -27.28
N TYR A 340 -19.83 1.74 -26.97
CA TYR A 340 -21.21 2.19 -27.20
C TYR A 340 -21.53 2.33 -28.68
N VAL A 341 -20.57 2.76 -29.51
CA VAL A 341 -20.75 2.81 -30.98
C VAL A 341 -20.90 1.39 -31.54
N ASP A 342 -20.10 0.43 -31.07
CA ASP A 342 -20.25 -0.98 -31.47
C ASP A 342 -21.59 -1.59 -31.01
N GLU A 343 -22.06 -1.30 -29.78
CA GLU A 343 -23.38 -1.77 -29.31
C GLU A 343 -24.56 -1.16 -30.08
N VAL A 344 -24.43 0.09 -30.55
CA VAL A 344 -25.45 0.77 -31.37
C VAL A 344 -25.45 0.25 -32.82
N GLU A 345 -24.29 -0.17 -33.35
CA GLU A 345 -24.21 -0.82 -34.66
C GLU A 345 -24.70 -2.29 -34.63
N GLU A 346 -24.46 -3.04 -33.56
CA GLU A 346 -24.96 -4.42 -33.40
C GLU A 346 -26.46 -4.49 -33.02
N ASN A 347 -26.95 -3.55 -32.22
CA ASN A 347 -28.37 -3.44 -31.87
C ASN A 347 -28.99 -2.25 -32.58
N GLY A 348 -29.33 -2.42 -33.86
CA GLY A 348 -30.00 -1.40 -34.67
C GLY A 348 -31.29 -0.89 -34.02
N PHE A 349 -31.20 0.20 -33.26
CA PHE A 349 -32.35 0.97 -32.80
C PHE A 349 -32.77 1.92 -33.92
N GLY A 350 -33.68 1.44 -34.76
CA GLY A 350 -34.44 2.28 -35.68
C GLY A 350 -35.21 3.32 -34.89
N TRP A 351 -34.90 4.60 -35.11
CA TRP A 351 -35.76 5.68 -34.67
C TRP A 351 -36.94 5.74 -35.63
N ASP A 352 -38.09 5.20 -35.23
CA ASP A 352 -39.36 5.48 -35.90
C ASP A 352 -39.66 6.97 -35.70
N THR A 353 -39.37 7.75 -36.74
CA THR A 353 -39.87 9.12 -36.89
C THR A 353 -41.34 9.05 -37.30
N ASP A 354 -42.23 9.04 -36.33
CA ASP A 354 -43.63 9.39 -36.56
C ASP A 354 -43.68 10.85 -37.04
N THR A 355 -43.96 10.99 -38.33
CA THR A 355 -44.15 12.29 -38.98
C THR A 355 -45.62 12.64 -38.83
N GLU A 356 -45.95 13.59 -37.96
CA GLU A 356 -47.26 14.24 -37.95
C GLU A 356 -47.40 15.05 -39.24
N GLU A 357 -48.17 14.55 -40.22
CA GLU A 357 -48.68 15.37 -41.30
C GLU A 357 -49.97 16.08 -40.84
N SER A 358 -49.80 17.39 -40.63
CA SER A 358 -50.88 18.36 -40.52
C SER A 358 -51.42 18.66 -41.92
N ASP A 359 -52.67 18.31 -42.19
CA ASP A 359 -53.45 18.93 -43.26
C ASP A 359 -54.55 19.79 -42.63
N ALA A 360 -54.31 21.10 -42.69
CA ALA A 360 -55.36 22.10 -42.63
C ALA A 360 -55.97 22.20 -44.03
N ASP A 361 -57.31 22.24 -44.12
CA ASP A 361 -57.98 23.20 -44.99
C ASP A 361 -59.41 23.42 -44.51
N GLU A 362 -59.73 24.71 -44.41
CA GLU A 362 -60.99 25.34 -44.06
C GLU A 362 -62.10 25.01 -45.07
N GLU A 363 -63.34 24.84 -44.60
CA GLU A 363 -64.49 25.59 -45.14
C GLU A 363 -65.53 25.73 -44.01
N GLY A 364 -65.91 26.98 -43.72
CA GLY A 364 -67.00 27.29 -42.80
C GLY A 364 -68.35 27.26 -43.49
N GLU A 365 -69.42 27.09 -42.72
CA GLU A 365 -70.61 27.95 -42.74
C GLU A 365 -71.63 27.49 -41.67
N ASP A 366 -72.13 28.49 -40.95
CA ASP A 366 -73.50 28.66 -40.44
C ASP A 366 -74.10 27.69 -39.41
N GLY A 367 -74.24 28.22 -38.18
CA GLY A 367 -75.54 28.73 -37.74
C GLY A 367 -76.55 27.78 -37.10
N ILE A 368 -76.89 28.08 -35.83
CA ILE A 368 -78.24 27.99 -35.18
C ILE A 368 -78.87 26.57 -35.18
N GLU A 369 -79.12 25.87 -34.07
CA GLU A 369 -79.77 26.23 -32.79
C GLU A 369 -79.41 25.19 -31.72
#